data_AF-A0A2G1X2N0-F1
#
_entry.id   AF-A0A2G1X2N0-F1
#
_cell.length_a   1.000
_cell.length_b   1.000
_cell.length_c   1.000
_cell.angle_alpha   90.00
_cell.angle_beta   90.00
_cell.angle_gamma   90.00
#
_symmetry.space_group_name_H-M   'P 1'
#
loop_
_entity.id
_entity.type
_entity.pdbx_description
1 polymer ?
#
loop_
_entity_poly.entity_id
_entity_poly.type
_entity_poly.pdbx_seq_one_letter_code
_entity_poly.pdbx_strand_id
1 'polypeptide(L)'
;SRSTGRDDGARAPAPDDPETFAPDDGEEPPDELSDRIVDGTAHRRAGGDEGSTDRRPADEAGGRGRARDRVEFCHAAAAATFEALSAGGHDRAESAVMDAYFSHAERVSDPDDLCLCLLEAMAAALDRHLGPTAQAAVVADAAERLPDPPEPSAADPVDAAFDRLAAVGLVEGYERVDGAGPPPRAGTPDDDATLRISGYALSPTDGRVATLPAALEVCRRDPRGRIAGTALLAAAGDSAGSDWWVRVDPQAPSLDGGPSTASVPAGN
;
A
#
# COMPACT_ATOMS: atom_id res chain seq x y z
N SER A 1 -59.97 -38.90 34.74
CA SER A 1 -58.79 -39.68 34.32
C SER A 1 -59.06 -40.33 32.97
N ARG A 2 -58.03 -40.46 32.11
CA ARG A 2 -58.11 -40.42 30.62
C ARG A 2 -58.42 -38.99 30.13
N SER A 3 -57.83 -38.44 29.06
CA SER A 3 -56.92 -38.96 28.00
C SER A 3 -56.09 -37.75 27.43
N THR A 4 -55.06 -37.80 26.57
CA THR A 4 -54.42 -38.82 25.70
C THR A 4 -52.95 -38.40 25.39
N GLY A 5 -52.10 -39.28 24.81
CA GLY A 5 -50.77 -38.97 24.24
C GLY A 5 -49.63 -39.49 25.13
N ARG A 6 -48.97 -40.63 24.87
CA ARG A 6 -48.37 -41.19 23.64
C ARG A 6 -47.21 -40.35 23.13
N ASP A 7 -46.04 -40.65 23.68
CA ASP A 7 -44.72 -40.19 23.24
C ASP A 7 -44.04 -41.39 22.56
N ASP A 8 -43.91 -41.36 21.24
CA ASP A 8 -43.29 -42.40 20.42
C ASP A 8 -42.03 -41.83 19.75
N GLY A 9 -40.87 -42.19 20.30
CA GLY A 9 -39.61 -42.40 19.59
C GLY A 9 -39.04 -41.33 18.66
N ALA A 10 -37.88 -40.78 19.05
CA ALA A 10 -36.67 -40.88 18.24
C ALA A 10 -35.43 -40.59 19.09
N ARG A 11 -34.50 -41.56 19.18
CA ARG A 11 -33.17 -41.33 19.76
C ARG A 11 -32.31 -40.65 18.70
N ALA A 12 -31.93 -39.40 18.94
CA ALA A 12 -31.05 -38.66 18.03
C ALA A 12 -29.68 -39.38 17.90
N PRO A 13 -29.06 -39.40 16.71
CA PRO A 13 -27.69 -39.88 16.55
C PRO A 13 -26.71 -38.96 17.29
N ALA A 14 -25.60 -39.53 17.77
CA ALA A 14 -24.50 -38.75 18.32
C ALA A 14 -23.81 -37.96 17.20
N PRO A 15 -23.24 -36.77 17.49
CA PRO A 15 -22.39 -36.07 16.54
C PRO A 15 -21.09 -36.85 16.33
N ASP A 16 -20.59 -36.87 15.09
CA ASP A 16 -19.32 -37.47 14.72
C ASP A 16 -18.15 -36.75 15.41
N ASP A 17 -17.15 -37.52 15.85
CA ASP A 17 -15.88 -36.96 16.34
C ASP A 17 -15.16 -36.21 15.22
N PRO A 18 -14.69 -34.96 15.44
CA PRO A 18 -13.75 -34.34 14.54
C PRO A 18 -12.41 -35.05 14.69
N GLU A 19 -11.98 -35.80 13.65
CA GLU A 19 -10.64 -36.38 13.60
C GLU A 19 -9.61 -35.27 13.82
N THR A 20 -8.97 -35.33 14.98
CA THR A 20 -7.92 -34.39 15.38
C THR A 20 -6.69 -34.71 14.55
N PHE A 21 -6.24 -33.74 13.74
CA PHE A 21 -4.98 -33.84 13.01
C PHE A 21 -3.82 -33.80 14.01
N ALA A 22 -3.49 -34.97 14.57
CA ALA A 22 -2.22 -35.20 15.24
C ALA A 22 -1.17 -35.46 14.16
N PRO A 23 -0.05 -34.70 14.10
CA PRO A 23 1.09 -35.11 13.30
C PRO A 23 1.63 -36.44 13.81
N ASP A 24 2.06 -37.31 12.90
CA ASP A 24 2.68 -38.59 13.24
C ASP A 24 4.11 -38.32 13.75
N ASP A 25 4.36 -38.59 15.04
CA ASP A 25 5.66 -38.38 15.71
C ASP A 25 6.70 -39.46 15.30
N GLY A 26 6.81 -39.72 13.98
CA GLY A 26 7.46 -40.92 13.44
C GLY A 26 8.46 -40.72 12.28
N GLU A 27 8.45 -39.57 11.59
CA GLU A 27 9.29 -39.37 10.39
C GLU A 27 10.30 -38.23 10.61
N GLU A 28 11.59 -38.57 10.80
CA GLU A 28 12.68 -37.59 10.82
C GLU A 28 12.80 -36.93 9.43
N PRO A 29 12.85 -35.58 9.33
CA PRO A 29 13.04 -34.91 8.05
C PRO A 29 14.47 -35.16 7.52
N PRO A 30 14.66 -35.42 6.21
CA PRO A 30 15.98 -35.70 5.66
C PRO A 30 16.88 -34.45 5.65
N ASP A 31 18.11 -34.61 6.16
CA ASP A 31 19.20 -33.61 6.22
C ASP A 31 19.76 -33.23 4.82
N GLU A 32 18.96 -32.61 3.94
CA GLU A 32 19.44 -32.09 2.63
C GLU A 32 18.95 -30.67 2.27
N LEU A 33 18.77 -29.78 3.25
CA LEU A 33 18.43 -28.35 3.00
C LEU A 33 19.36 -27.30 3.65
N SER A 34 20.46 -27.71 4.29
CA SER A 34 21.39 -26.80 4.97
C SER A 34 22.53 -26.22 4.10
N ASP A 35 22.71 -26.73 2.87
CA ASP A 35 23.98 -26.59 2.11
C ASP A 35 23.95 -25.55 0.96
N ARG A 36 23.21 -24.44 1.15
CA ARG A 36 23.21 -23.30 0.21
C ARG A 36 23.41 -21.92 0.84
N ILE A 37 24.23 -21.86 1.89
CA ILE A 37 24.87 -20.62 2.33
C ILE A 37 26.13 -20.42 1.48
N VAL A 38 26.09 -19.50 0.52
CA VAL A 38 27.25 -19.17 -0.32
C VAL A 38 28.12 -18.13 0.40
N ASP A 39 28.97 -18.59 1.33
CA ASP A 39 30.16 -17.82 1.72
C ASP A 39 31.23 -17.98 0.64
N GLY A 40 31.79 -16.85 0.19
CA GLY A 40 32.51 -16.77 -1.07
C GLY A 40 33.45 -15.57 -1.16
N THR A 41 34.03 -15.16 -0.03
CA THR A 41 35.04 -14.09 -0.03
C THR A 41 36.45 -14.59 -0.36
N ALA A 42 37.23 -13.71 -0.99
CA ALA A 42 38.69 -13.77 -1.18
C ALA A 42 39.28 -14.77 -2.22
N HIS A 43 39.33 -14.32 -3.49
CA HIS A 43 40.50 -14.58 -4.35
C HIS A 43 41.21 -13.26 -4.70
N ARG A 44 42.29 -12.99 -3.97
CA ARG A 44 43.17 -11.83 -4.17
C ARG A 44 44.23 -12.15 -5.23
N ARG A 45 44.23 -11.45 -6.36
CA ARG A 45 45.44 -11.27 -7.20
C ARG A 45 45.64 -9.79 -7.50
N ALA A 46 46.88 -9.34 -7.31
CA ALA A 46 47.33 -7.99 -7.58
C ALA A 46 48.02 -7.92 -8.95
N GLY A 47 48.04 -6.73 -9.54
CA GLY A 47 48.66 -6.44 -10.83
C GLY A 47 47.79 -5.47 -11.62
N GLY A 48 47.98 -4.17 -11.40
CA GLY A 48 47.24 -3.12 -12.09
C GLY A 48 47.99 -2.56 -13.29
N ASP A 49 47.28 -1.78 -14.10
CA ASP A 49 47.83 -0.61 -14.78
C ASP A 49 46.72 0.44 -14.96
N GLU A 50 47.09 1.66 -15.32
CA GLU A 50 46.34 2.89 -15.12
C GLU A 50 45.21 3.15 -16.14
N GLY A 51 44.37 4.16 -15.84
CA GLY A 51 43.81 4.98 -16.92
C GLY A 51 42.34 4.79 -17.32
N SER A 52 41.42 4.61 -16.37
CA SER A 52 40.06 5.12 -16.57
C SER A 52 39.47 5.65 -15.28
N THR A 53 39.38 6.98 -15.17
CA THR A 53 38.42 7.60 -14.27
C THR A 53 37.03 7.35 -14.86
N ASP A 54 36.45 6.21 -14.54
CA ASP A 54 35.03 5.94 -14.74
C ASP A 54 34.24 6.91 -13.83
N ARG A 55 34.11 8.15 -14.31
CA ARG A 55 33.17 9.13 -13.79
C ARG A 55 31.78 8.73 -14.29
N ARG A 56 31.34 7.56 -13.84
CA ARG A 56 29.96 7.10 -13.93
C ARG A 56 29.11 8.25 -13.39
N PRO A 57 28.16 8.80 -14.18
CA PRO A 57 27.49 10.04 -13.80
C PRO A 57 26.80 9.83 -12.45
N ALA A 58 26.93 10.82 -11.56
CA ALA A 58 26.37 10.73 -10.20
C ALA A 58 24.85 10.48 -10.26
N ASP A 59 24.19 11.00 -11.28
CA ASP A 59 22.78 10.83 -11.62
C ASP A 59 22.39 9.34 -11.78
N GLU A 60 23.27 8.52 -12.35
CA GLU A 60 23.04 7.08 -12.52
C GLU A 60 23.14 6.31 -11.19
N ALA A 61 24.03 6.75 -10.29
CA ALA A 61 24.16 6.18 -8.95
C ALA A 61 22.98 6.62 -8.06
N GLY A 62 22.56 7.88 -8.15
CA GLY A 62 21.36 8.41 -7.50
C GLY A 62 20.08 7.71 -7.98
N GLY A 63 19.93 7.52 -9.29
CA GLY A 63 18.79 6.83 -9.88
C GLY A 63 18.65 5.38 -9.40
N ARG A 64 19.76 4.63 -9.29
CA ARG A 64 19.75 3.27 -8.72
C ARG A 64 19.48 3.23 -7.22
N GLY A 65 19.93 4.23 -6.46
CA GLY A 65 19.55 4.38 -5.06
C GLY A 65 18.05 4.59 -4.91
N ARG A 66 17.51 5.60 -5.61
CA ARG A 66 16.09 5.95 -5.62
C ARG A 66 15.18 4.78 -6.05
N ALA A 67 15.59 4.01 -7.07
CA ALA A 67 14.87 2.81 -7.49
C ALA A 67 14.78 1.76 -6.37
N ARG A 68 15.90 1.47 -5.69
CA ARG A 68 15.94 0.58 -4.53
C ARG A 68 15.07 1.09 -3.38
N ASP A 69 15.16 2.38 -3.07
CA ASP A 69 14.39 3.00 -1.98
C ASP A 69 12.87 2.95 -2.27
N ARG A 70 12.48 3.10 -3.55
CA ARG A 70 11.11 2.89 -4.02
C ARG A 70 10.64 1.47 -3.79
N VAL A 71 11.43 0.47 -4.20
CA VAL A 71 11.10 -0.95 -4.06
C VAL A 71 10.96 -1.35 -2.60
N GLU A 72 11.89 -0.92 -1.74
CA GLU A 72 11.81 -1.14 -0.29
C GLU A 72 10.55 -0.52 0.33
N PHE A 73 10.23 0.72 -0.05
CA PHE A 73 8.99 1.39 0.35
C PHE A 73 7.74 0.62 -0.13
N CYS A 74 7.70 0.18 -1.39
CA CYS A 74 6.56 -0.54 -1.96
C CYS A 74 6.34 -1.87 -1.25
N HIS A 75 7.40 -2.63 -0.97
CA HIS A 75 7.29 -3.88 -0.21
C HIS A 75 6.82 -3.65 1.24
N ALA A 76 7.34 -2.62 1.93
CA ALA A 76 6.90 -2.30 3.29
C ALA A 76 5.42 -1.91 3.34
N ALA A 77 4.97 -1.03 2.43
CA ALA A 77 3.57 -0.62 2.32
C ALA A 77 2.65 -1.79 1.93
N ALA A 78 3.09 -2.65 1.00
CA ALA A 78 2.35 -3.82 0.58
C ALA A 78 2.20 -4.86 1.72
N ALA A 79 3.29 -5.18 2.41
CA ALA A 79 3.29 -6.10 3.55
C ALA A 79 2.38 -5.59 4.67
N ALA A 80 2.55 -4.34 5.11
CA ALA A 80 1.73 -3.74 6.15
C ALA A 80 0.24 -3.70 5.80
N THR A 81 -0.10 -3.40 4.53
CA THR A 81 -1.50 -3.42 4.05
C THR A 81 -2.07 -4.84 4.03
N PHE A 82 -1.30 -5.83 3.57
CA PHE A 82 -1.74 -7.23 3.54
C PHE A 82 -1.94 -7.78 4.95
N GLU A 83 -1.00 -7.55 5.86
CA GLU A 83 -1.11 -7.93 7.27
C GLU A 83 -2.32 -7.29 7.96
N ALA A 84 -2.67 -6.04 7.61
CA ALA A 84 -3.86 -5.38 8.11
C ALA A 84 -5.16 -5.99 7.54
N LEU A 85 -5.17 -6.41 6.27
CA LEU A 85 -6.30 -7.15 5.68
C LEU A 85 -6.50 -8.50 6.38
N SER A 86 -5.44 -9.28 6.59
CA SER A 86 -5.51 -10.58 7.26
C SER A 86 -5.90 -10.45 8.73
N ALA A 87 -5.33 -9.49 9.46
CA ALA A 87 -5.70 -9.23 10.85
C ALA A 87 -7.16 -8.73 11.01
N GLY A 88 -7.66 -7.98 10.01
CA GLY A 88 -9.05 -7.53 9.95
C GLY A 88 -10.07 -8.57 9.48
N GLY A 89 -9.64 -9.77 9.07
CA GLY A 89 -10.52 -10.81 8.51
C GLY A 89 -11.17 -10.39 7.18
N HIS A 90 -10.38 -9.75 6.31
CA HIS A 90 -10.86 -9.20 5.03
C HIS A 90 -10.60 -10.14 3.85
N ASP A 91 -10.90 -11.44 4.02
CA ASP A 91 -10.57 -12.57 3.13
C ASP A 91 -10.83 -12.30 1.64
N ARG A 92 -11.91 -11.57 1.30
CA ARG A 92 -12.26 -11.23 -0.09
C ARG A 92 -11.29 -10.22 -0.72
N ALA A 93 -10.87 -9.22 0.06
CA ALA A 93 -9.87 -8.25 -0.39
C ALA A 93 -8.49 -8.93 -0.43
N GLU A 94 -8.15 -9.75 0.57
CA GLU A 94 -6.91 -10.53 0.59
C GLU A 94 -6.78 -11.45 -0.63
N SER A 95 -7.83 -12.23 -0.93
CA SER A 95 -7.86 -13.12 -2.10
C SER A 95 -7.69 -12.33 -3.41
N ALA A 96 -8.39 -11.20 -3.55
CA ALA A 96 -8.29 -10.35 -4.74
C ALA A 96 -6.88 -9.77 -4.93
N VAL A 97 -6.17 -9.45 -3.84
CA VAL A 97 -4.77 -9.02 -3.88
C VAL A 97 -3.85 -10.17 -4.33
N MET A 98 -4.04 -11.38 -3.80
CA MET A 98 -3.23 -12.54 -4.19
C MET A 98 -3.47 -12.94 -5.65
N ASP A 99 -4.72 -13.00 -6.10
CA ASP A 99 -5.09 -13.28 -7.49
C ASP A 99 -4.46 -12.25 -8.45
N ALA A 100 -4.49 -10.96 -8.07
CA ALA A 100 -3.84 -9.90 -8.83
C ALA A 100 -2.31 -10.07 -8.83
N TYR A 101 -1.69 -10.32 -7.68
CA TYR A 101 -0.24 -10.55 -7.57
C TYR A 101 0.22 -11.68 -8.50
N PHE A 102 -0.44 -12.85 -8.48
CA PHE A 102 -0.12 -13.95 -9.39
C PHE A 102 -0.30 -13.53 -10.86
N SER A 103 -1.40 -12.86 -11.19
CA SER A 103 -1.64 -12.37 -12.55
C SER A 103 -0.57 -11.37 -13.02
N HIS A 104 -0.08 -10.49 -12.14
CA HIS A 104 0.98 -9.54 -12.47
C HIS A 104 2.35 -10.22 -12.56
N ALA A 105 2.67 -11.16 -11.67
CA ALA A 105 3.93 -11.92 -11.70
C ALA A 105 4.09 -12.78 -12.97
N GLU A 106 2.98 -13.23 -13.59
CA GLU A 106 3.00 -13.90 -14.90
C GLU A 106 3.26 -12.95 -16.08
N ARG A 107 2.96 -11.65 -15.94
CA ARG A 107 2.93 -10.67 -17.04
C ARG A 107 4.06 -9.63 -16.99
N VAL A 108 4.55 -9.30 -15.80
CA VAL A 108 5.50 -8.21 -15.56
C VAL A 108 6.86 -8.83 -15.23
N SER A 109 7.85 -8.58 -16.09
CA SER A 109 9.19 -9.17 -15.95
C SER A 109 10.18 -8.31 -15.14
N ASP A 110 9.87 -7.03 -14.94
CA ASP A 110 10.69 -6.14 -14.10
C ASP A 110 10.14 -6.15 -12.65
N PRO A 111 10.94 -6.51 -11.64
CA PRO A 111 10.53 -6.47 -10.24
C PRO A 111 10.11 -5.07 -9.76
N ASP A 112 10.72 -4.00 -10.30
CA ASP A 112 10.39 -2.62 -9.95
C ASP A 112 8.98 -2.25 -10.43
N ASP A 113 8.61 -2.64 -11.65
CA ASP A 113 7.26 -2.42 -12.18
C ASP A 113 6.24 -3.31 -11.45
N LEU A 114 6.62 -4.55 -11.10
CA LEU A 114 5.76 -5.48 -10.37
C LEU A 114 5.37 -4.96 -8.98
N CYS A 115 6.27 -4.29 -8.25
CA CYS A 115 5.94 -3.74 -6.95
C CYS A 115 4.99 -2.52 -7.04
N LEU A 116 5.05 -1.73 -8.11
CA LEU A 116 4.10 -0.65 -8.39
C LEU A 116 2.71 -1.21 -8.75
N CYS A 117 2.67 -2.18 -9.67
CA CYS A 117 1.43 -2.91 -10.00
C CYS A 117 0.76 -3.54 -8.78
N LEU A 118 1.54 -4.04 -7.81
CA LEU A 118 1.00 -4.62 -6.58
C LEU A 118 0.31 -3.55 -5.70
N LEU A 119 0.88 -2.36 -5.56
CA LEU A 119 0.24 -1.26 -4.83
C LEU A 119 -1.04 -0.77 -5.52
N GLU A 120 -1.05 -0.70 -6.85
CA GLU A 120 -2.23 -0.39 -7.66
C GLU A 120 -3.33 -1.44 -7.46
N ALA A 121 -2.98 -2.73 -7.50
CA ALA A 121 -3.89 -3.84 -7.27
C ALA A 121 -4.45 -3.85 -5.83
N MET A 122 -3.63 -3.58 -4.82
CA MET A 122 -4.07 -3.44 -3.43
C MET A 122 -5.06 -2.30 -3.28
N ALA A 123 -4.74 -1.11 -3.81
CA ALA A 123 -5.63 0.04 -3.80
C ALA A 123 -7.00 -0.27 -4.44
N ALA A 124 -6.99 -0.91 -5.61
CA ALA A 124 -8.20 -1.34 -6.33
C ALA A 124 -8.98 -2.45 -5.60
N ALA A 125 -8.32 -3.36 -4.89
CA ALA A 125 -8.97 -4.39 -4.07
C ALA A 125 -9.65 -3.78 -2.83
N LEU A 126 -9.00 -2.82 -2.16
CA LEU A 126 -9.60 -2.05 -1.07
C LEU A 126 -10.86 -1.29 -1.54
N ASP A 127 -10.77 -0.56 -2.65
CA ASP A 127 -11.91 0.19 -3.25
C ASP A 127 -13.10 -0.74 -3.59
N ARG A 128 -12.81 -1.89 -4.21
CA ARG A 128 -13.82 -2.83 -4.71
C ARG A 128 -14.48 -3.67 -3.62
N HIS A 129 -13.79 -3.96 -2.53
CA HIS A 129 -14.23 -4.95 -1.53
C HIS A 129 -14.50 -4.38 -0.15
N LEU A 130 -14.01 -3.19 0.19
CA LEU A 130 -14.21 -2.56 1.50
C LEU A 130 -14.94 -1.23 1.38
N GLY A 131 -15.94 -1.02 2.24
CA GLY A 131 -16.55 0.31 2.40
C GLY A 131 -15.56 1.30 3.04
N PRO A 132 -15.74 2.62 2.89
CA PRO A 132 -14.73 3.61 3.29
C PRO A 132 -14.27 3.54 4.76
N THR A 133 -15.17 3.20 5.69
CA THR A 133 -14.80 3.01 7.12
C THR A 133 -13.86 1.82 7.32
N ALA A 134 -14.04 0.73 6.58
CA ALA A 134 -13.18 -0.44 6.66
C ALA A 134 -11.82 -0.19 6.00
N GLN A 135 -11.79 0.50 4.85
CA GLN A 135 -10.53 0.96 4.26
C GLN A 135 -9.75 1.88 5.20
N ALA A 136 -10.43 2.82 5.86
CA ALA A 136 -9.80 3.72 6.83
C ALA A 136 -9.22 2.94 8.04
N ALA A 137 -9.92 1.93 8.55
CA ALA A 137 -9.38 1.05 9.58
C ALA A 137 -8.13 0.28 9.10
N VAL A 138 -8.16 -0.30 7.90
CA VAL A 138 -7.01 -1.00 7.29
C VAL A 138 -5.82 -0.07 7.08
N VAL A 139 -6.04 1.17 6.62
CA VAL A 139 -4.96 2.15 6.41
C VAL A 139 -4.34 2.59 7.74
N ALA A 140 -5.12 2.78 8.80
CA ALA A 140 -4.57 3.08 10.13
C ALA A 140 -3.78 1.90 10.71
N ASP A 141 -4.34 0.70 10.63
CA ASP A 141 -3.73 -0.55 11.13
C ASP A 141 -2.43 -0.90 10.37
N ALA A 142 -2.40 -0.66 9.05
CA ALA A 142 -1.19 -0.75 8.23
C ALA A 142 -0.17 0.36 8.54
N ALA A 143 -0.62 1.59 8.78
CA ALA A 143 0.25 2.71 9.15
C ALA A 143 0.97 2.46 10.49
N GLU A 144 0.33 1.80 11.46
CA GLU A 144 0.91 1.39 12.74
C GLU A 144 1.94 0.25 12.62
N ARG A 145 1.91 -0.54 11.54
CA ARG A 145 2.90 -1.62 11.27
C ARG A 145 4.15 -1.13 10.55
N LEU A 146 4.09 0.03 9.91
CA LEU A 146 5.26 0.60 9.23
C LEU A 146 6.30 1.07 10.26
N PRO A 147 7.61 0.95 9.97
CA PRO A 147 8.65 1.53 10.82
C PRO A 147 8.42 3.03 11.05
N ASP A 148 8.70 3.48 12.27
CA ASP A 148 8.62 4.89 12.65
C ASP A 148 9.36 5.79 11.64
N PRO A 149 8.80 6.95 11.26
CA PRO A 149 9.48 7.87 10.37
C PRO A 149 10.82 8.32 10.98
N PRO A 150 11.90 8.44 10.18
CA PRO A 150 13.23 8.75 10.68
C PRO A 150 13.38 10.18 11.22
N GLU A 151 12.41 11.06 10.93
CA GLU A 151 12.35 12.42 11.45
C GLU A 151 11.14 12.57 12.40
N PRO A 152 11.31 13.28 13.54
CA PRO A 152 10.20 13.57 14.44
C PRO A 152 9.15 14.44 13.73
N SER A 153 7.87 14.24 14.10
CA SER A 153 6.69 14.92 13.55
C SER A 153 6.99 16.33 13.01
N ALA A 154 7.02 16.46 11.68
CA ALA A 154 7.14 17.75 11.02
C ALA A 154 5.98 18.67 11.40
N ALA A 155 6.16 19.97 11.19
CA ALA A 155 5.12 20.96 11.47
C ALA A 155 3.83 20.73 10.66
N ASP A 156 3.95 20.08 9.49
CA ASP A 156 2.83 19.66 8.66
C ASP A 156 2.99 18.17 8.25
N PRO A 157 2.08 17.27 8.67
CA PRO A 157 2.11 15.85 8.31
C PRO A 157 1.98 15.55 6.81
N VAL A 158 1.34 16.44 6.06
CA VAL A 158 1.11 16.28 4.62
C VAL A 158 2.40 16.56 3.85
N ASP A 159 3.07 17.68 4.12
CA ASP A 159 4.32 18.01 3.43
C ASP A 159 5.39 16.94 3.71
N ALA A 160 5.54 16.51 4.97
CA ALA A 160 6.50 15.45 5.32
C ALA A 160 6.15 14.05 4.80
N ALA A 161 4.89 13.80 4.43
CA ALA A 161 4.50 12.61 3.69
C ALA A 161 4.97 12.73 2.22
N PHE A 162 4.70 13.85 1.56
CA PHE A 162 5.06 14.06 0.16
C PHE A 162 6.57 14.24 -0.06
N ASP A 163 7.31 14.84 0.87
CA ASP A 163 8.78 14.85 0.91
C ASP A 163 9.34 13.42 0.89
N ARG A 164 8.77 12.51 1.69
CA ARG A 164 9.19 11.10 1.71
C ARG A 164 8.84 10.38 0.41
N LEU A 165 7.65 10.63 -0.16
CA LEU A 165 7.27 10.08 -1.46
C LEU A 165 8.18 10.57 -2.59
N ALA A 166 8.65 11.81 -2.54
CA ALA A 166 9.61 12.36 -3.50
C ALA A 166 11.02 11.78 -3.31
N ALA A 167 11.44 11.59 -2.04
CA ALA A 167 12.72 11.00 -1.69
C ALA A 167 12.84 9.53 -2.14
N VAL A 168 11.85 8.69 -1.84
CA VAL A 168 11.80 7.29 -2.34
C VAL A 168 11.44 7.21 -3.83
N GLY A 169 11.01 8.32 -4.44
CA GLY A 169 10.73 8.40 -5.86
C GLY A 169 9.47 7.72 -6.35
N LEU A 170 8.42 7.75 -5.53
CA LEU A 170 7.06 7.49 -5.96
C LEU A 170 6.43 8.70 -6.67
N VAL A 171 6.86 9.93 -6.36
CA VAL A 171 6.58 11.16 -7.13
C VAL A 171 7.89 11.78 -7.62
N GLU A 172 7.87 12.56 -8.71
CA GLU A 172 9.04 13.37 -9.11
C GLU A 172 9.13 14.66 -8.31
N GLY A 173 7.98 15.28 -8.01
CA GLY A 173 7.89 16.47 -7.16
C GLY A 173 6.46 16.78 -6.75
N TYR A 174 6.31 17.73 -5.84
CA TYR A 174 5.01 18.25 -5.43
C TYR A 174 5.09 19.74 -5.10
N GLU A 175 3.96 20.43 -5.18
CA GLU A 175 3.79 21.85 -4.85
C GLU A 175 2.47 22.01 -4.08
N ARG A 176 2.50 22.68 -2.92
CA ARG A 176 1.26 23.07 -2.22
C ARG A 176 0.66 24.29 -2.92
N VAL A 177 -0.65 24.24 -3.17
CA VAL A 177 -1.35 25.31 -3.89
C VAL A 177 -2.49 25.88 -3.05
N ASP A 178 -2.23 27.06 -2.50
CA ASP A 178 -3.19 27.81 -1.73
C ASP A 178 -4.35 28.30 -2.62
N GLY A 179 -5.58 27.87 -2.31
CA GLY A 179 -6.80 28.43 -2.90
C GLY A 179 -7.28 27.84 -4.24
N ALA A 180 -6.70 26.73 -4.72
CA ALA A 180 -7.15 26.07 -5.97
C ALA A 180 -8.30 25.05 -5.79
N GLY A 181 -8.85 24.89 -4.59
CA GLY A 181 -10.04 24.08 -4.32
C GLY A 181 -11.34 24.91 -4.29
N PRO A 182 -12.53 24.28 -4.44
CA PRO A 182 -13.78 24.93 -4.07
C PRO A 182 -13.70 25.37 -2.60
N PRO A 183 -14.24 26.56 -2.24
CA PRO A 183 -14.00 27.15 -0.93
C PRO A 183 -14.43 26.22 0.21
N PRO A 184 -13.64 26.14 1.30
CA PRO A 184 -14.00 25.29 2.43
C PRO A 184 -15.39 25.65 2.93
N ARG A 185 -16.18 24.61 3.28
CA ARG A 185 -17.50 24.83 3.86
C ARG A 185 -17.34 25.65 5.14
N ALA A 186 -18.13 26.72 5.28
CA ALA A 186 -18.01 27.63 6.41
C ALA A 186 -18.14 26.87 7.74
N GLY A 187 -17.04 26.77 8.49
CA GLY A 187 -16.95 26.03 9.75
C GLY A 187 -15.94 24.86 9.77
N THR A 188 -15.37 24.45 8.62
CA THR A 188 -14.26 23.48 8.60
C THR A 188 -12.94 24.15 9.03
N PRO A 189 -12.08 23.51 9.85
CA PRO A 189 -10.71 23.97 10.10
C PRO A 189 -9.88 24.02 8.81
N ASP A 190 -8.84 24.86 8.81
CA ASP A 190 -7.89 25.10 7.71
C ASP A 190 -6.82 23.97 7.61
N ASP A 191 -7.25 22.72 7.83
CA ASP A 191 -6.42 21.50 7.78
C ASP A 191 -6.46 20.83 6.36
N ASP A 192 -7.22 21.42 5.40
CA ASP A 192 -7.39 20.92 4.04
C ASP A 192 -6.21 21.32 3.13
N ALA A 193 -5.29 20.39 2.84
CA ALA A 193 -4.20 20.66 1.90
C ALA A 193 -4.60 20.35 0.44
N THR A 194 -4.32 21.26 -0.49
CA THR A 194 -4.38 21.00 -1.93
C THR A 194 -2.97 21.00 -2.50
N LEU A 195 -2.61 19.91 -3.18
CA LEU A 195 -1.29 19.69 -3.74
C LEU A 195 -1.38 19.46 -5.25
N ARG A 196 -0.38 19.93 -5.98
CA ARG A 196 -0.08 19.52 -7.35
C ARG A 196 1.10 18.55 -7.30
N ILE A 197 0.93 17.35 -7.83
CA ILE A 197 1.93 16.28 -7.86
C ILE A 197 2.40 16.12 -9.30
N SER A 198 3.71 16.02 -9.54
CA SER A 198 4.29 15.72 -10.86
C SER A 198 4.98 14.36 -10.87
N GLY A 199 4.93 13.69 -12.03
CA GLY A 199 5.61 12.41 -12.26
C GLY A 199 5.25 11.32 -11.25
N TYR A 200 3.95 11.11 -11.00
CA TYR A 200 3.51 10.03 -10.10
C TYR A 200 3.76 8.67 -10.76
N ALA A 201 4.45 7.78 -10.04
CA ALA A 201 4.88 6.49 -10.57
C ALA A 201 3.73 5.46 -10.70
N LEU A 202 2.60 5.68 -10.01
CA LEU A 202 1.44 4.79 -10.10
C LEU A 202 0.51 5.21 -11.24
N SER A 203 0.11 4.22 -12.04
CA SER A 203 -0.74 4.36 -13.21
C SER A 203 -2.23 4.32 -12.85
N PRO A 204 -3.09 5.10 -13.54
CA PRO A 204 -4.53 4.96 -13.39
C PRO A 204 -5.03 3.58 -13.86
N THR A 205 -5.84 2.91 -13.04
CA THR A 205 -6.52 1.65 -13.35
C THR A 205 -8.03 1.84 -13.23
N ASP A 206 -8.82 1.35 -14.20
CA ASP A 206 -10.29 1.48 -14.25
C ASP A 206 -10.81 2.93 -14.06
N GLY A 207 -10.01 3.94 -14.41
CA GLY A 207 -10.34 5.36 -14.20
C GLY A 207 -10.16 5.85 -12.75
N ARG A 208 -9.38 5.13 -11.94
CA ARG A 208 -8.97 5.50 -10.57
C ARG A 208 -7.44 5.52 -10.47
N VAL A 209 -6.90 6.42 -9.66
CA VAL A 209 -5.47 6.44 -9.27
C VAL A 209 -5.37 5.90 -7.85
N ALA A 210 -4.38 5.02 -7.62
CA ALA A 210 -4.06 4.53 -6.29
C ALA A 210 -3.48 5.65 -5.42
N THR A 211 -4.08 5.91 -4.27
CA THR A 211 -3.67 6.94 -3.31
C THR A 211 -3.21 6.36 -1.96
N LEU A 212 -3.39 5.04 -1.78
CA LEU A 212 -2.98 4.26 -0.61
C LEU A 212 -1.58 4.64 -0.05
N PRO A 213 -0.51 4.79 -0.85
CA PRO A 213 0.80 5.20 -0.32
C PRO A 213 0.82 6.59 0.34
N ALA A 214 0.09 7.55 -0.22
CA ALA A 214 -0.02 8.88 0.38
C ALA A 214 -0.86 8.84 1.66
N ALA A 215 -1.96 8.09 1.67
CA ALA A 215 -2.80 7.92 2.85
C ALA A 215 -2.03 7.25 4.01
N LEU A 216 -1.23 6.22 3.75
CA LEU A 216 -0.34 5.59 4.74
C LEU A 216 0.70 6.58 5.30
N GLU A 217 1.39 7.31 4.42
CA GLU A 217 2.44 8.25 4.84
C GLU A 217 1.90 9.45 5.64
N VAL A 218 0.71 9.94 5.31
CA VAL A 218 0.02 11.00 6.09
C VAL A 218 -0.51 10.44 7.42
N CYS A 219 -1.18 9.28 7.39
CA CYS A 219 -1.78 8.68 8.58
C CYS A 219 -0.73 8.38 9.68
N ARG A 220 0.44 7.84 9.31
CA ARG A 220 1.52 7.58 10.28
C ARG A 220 2.22 8.83 10.82
N ARG A 221 1.96 10.01 10.24
CA ARG A 221 2.57 11.30 10.63
C ARG A 221 1.61 12.23 11.37
N ASP A 222 0.30 12.07 11.23
CA ASP A 222 -0.64 12.86 12.02
C ASP A 222 -0.61 12.35 13.47
N PRO A 223 -0.18 13.16 14.45
CA PRO A 223 -0.15 12.76 15.87
C PRO A 223 -1.54 12.48 16.46
N ARG A 224 -2.62 12.69 15.70
CA ARG A 224 -4.00 12.35 16.05
C ARG A 224 -4.48 11.03 15.41
N GLY A 225 -3.66 10.34 14.63
CA GLY A 225 -4.02 9.08 13.94
C GLY A 225 -5.19 9.24 12.96
N ARG A 226 -5.33 10.42 12.33
CA ARG A 226 -6.45 10.71 11.42
C ARG A 226 -6.14 10.14 10.03
N ILE A 227 -7.08 9.38 9.49
CA ILE A 227 -7.02 8.92 8.10
C ILE A 227 -7.34 10.09 7.17
N ALA A 228 -6.40 10.39 6.28
CA ALA A 228 -6.63 11.33 5.19
C ALA A 228 -7.48 10.71 4.08
N GLY A 229 -8.61 11.32 3.78
CA GLY A 229 -9.28 11.13 2.49
C GLY A 229 -8.52 11.88 1.42
N THR A 230 -8.15 11.19 0.35
CA THR A 230 -7.47 11.77 -0.81
C THR A 230 -8.45 11.85 -1.96
N ALA A 231 -8.65 13.02 -2.56
CA ALA A 231 -9.49 13.18 -3.75
C ALA A 231 -8.69 13.84 -4.87
N LEU A 232 -8.73 13.28 -6.08
CA LEU A 232 -8.18 13.96 -7.25
C LEU A 232 -9.13 15.09 -7.66
N LEU A 233 -8.58 16.27 -7.90
CA LEU A 233 -9.30 17.42 -8.42
C LEU A 233 -9.11 17.49 -9.94
N ALA A 234 -10.17 17.87 -10.66
CA ALA A 234 -10.06 18.18 -12.08
C ALA A 234 -9.03 19.30 -12.27
N ALA A 235 -8.06 19.08 -13.16
CA ALA A 235 -6.98 20.03 -13.39
C ALA A 235 -7.54 21.41 -13.77
N ALA A 236 -7.32 22.40 -12.90
CA ALA A 236 -7.66 23.80 -13.16
C ALA A 236 -6.62 24.46 -14.10
N GLY A 237 -6.27 23.77 -15.19
CA GLY A 237 -5.24 24.18 -16.14
C GLY A 237 -4.66 23.01 -16.94
N ASP A 238 -4.74 23.13 -18.26
CA ASP A 238 -4.12 22.33 -19.33
C ASP A 238 -4.31 20.79 -19.31
N SER A 239 -5.05 20.29 -20.29
CA SER A 239 -5.36 18.86 -20.52
C SER A 239 -4.20 18.03 -21.11
N ALA A 240 -2.96 18.50 -20.93
CA ALA A 240 -1.73 17.90 -21.44
C ALA A 240 -0.68 17.62 -20.35
N GLY A 241 -0.93 18.00 -19.10
CA GLY A 241 -0.01 17.78 -17.98
C GLY A 241 -0.11 16.36 -17.39
N SER A 242 1.04 15.76 -17.08
CA SER A 242 1.20 14.57 -16.23
C SER A 242 1.01 14.88 -14.73
N ASP A 243 0.39 16.02 -14.41
CA ASP A 243 0.37 16.60 -13.09
C ASP A 243 -1.00 16.40 -12.45
N TRP A 244 -1.01 15.73 -11.30
CA TRP A 244 -2.23 15.35 -10.58
C TRP A 244 -2.50 16.34 -9.45
N TRP A 245 -3.72 16.86 -9.39
CA TRP A 245 -4.16 17.70 -8.28
C TRP A 245 -4.82 16.83 -7.22
N VAL A 246 -4.31 16.84 -5.99
CA VAL A 246 -4.84 16.03 -4.88
C VAL A 246 -5.22 16.93 -3.72
N ARG A 247 -6.48 16.82 -3.28
CA ARG A 247 -6.96 17.34 -1.99
C ARG A 247 -6.76 16.25 -0.93
N VAL A 248 -6.11 16.61 0.16
CA VAL A 248 -5.92 15.78 1.36
C VAL A 248 -6.84 16.34 2.45
N ASP A 249 -7.89 15.61 2.79
CA ASP A 249 -8.91 16.00 3.78
C ASP A 249 -8.87 15.01 4.97
N PRO A 250 -8.25 15.38 6.11
CA PRO A 250 -8.13 14.52 7.29
C PRO A 250 -9.44 14.38 8.09
N GLN A 251 -10.55 14.97 7.63
CA GLN A 251 -11.87 14.89 8.26
C GLN A 251 -12.91 14.16 7.40
N ALA A 252 -12.63 13.92 6.12
CA ALA A 252 -13.49 13.20 5.19
C ALA A 252 -12.77 11.98 4.55
N PRO A 253 -12.46 10.92 5.33
CA PRO A 253 -11.78 9.70 4.82
C PRO A 253 -12.61 8.89 3.81
N SER A 254 -13.79 9.34 3.44
CA SER A 254 -14.73 8.68 2.52
C SER A 254 -14.97 9.45 1.21
N LEU A 255 -14.16 10.47 0.90
CA LEU A 255 -14.20 11.09 -0.41
C LEU A 255 -13.79 10.08 -1.49
N ASP A 256 -14.64 9.97 -2.52
CA ASP A 256 -14.34 9.37 -3.83
C ASP A 256 -13.66 7.98 -3.85
N GLY A 257 -14.13 7.05 -3.03
CA GLY A 257 -13.62 5.66 -2.96
C GLY A 257 -13.00 5.34 -1.62
N GLY A 258 -12.45 6.33 -0.92
CA GLY A 258 -11.83 6.20 0.40
C GLY A 258 -10.35 6.59 0.37
N PRO A 259 -9.54 6.20 1.37
CA PRO A 259 -8.11 6.52 1.39
C PRO A 259 -7.28 5.71 0.37
N SER A 260 -7.84 4.66 -0.23
CA SER A 260 -7.07 3.74 -1.10
C SER A 260 -6.96 4.20 -2.55
N THR A 261 -8.01 4.80 -3.11
CA THR A 261 -8.05 5.31 -4.49
C THR A 261 -8.83 6.61 -4.57
N ALA A 262 -8.62 7.35 -5.66
CA ALA A 262 -9.50 8.44 -6.08
C ALA A 262 -9.76 8.38 -7.59
N SER A 263 -10.94 8.84 -8.02
CA SER A 263 -11.33 8.83 -9.43
C SER A 263 -10.50 9.83 -10.23
N VAL A 264 -10.06 9.40 -11.42
CA VAL A 264 -9.55 10.32 -12.44
C VAL A 264 -10.71 11.22 -12.87
N PRO A 265 -10.59 12.55 -12.72
CA PRO A 265 -11.61 13.47 -13.18
C PRO A 265 -11.79 13.34 -14.69
N ALA A 266 -13.04 13.29 -15.15
CA ALA A 266 -13.32 13.32 -16.58
C ALA A 266 -12.76 14.62 -17.19
N GLY A 267 -11.93 14.48 -18.22
CA GLY A 267 -11.45 15.63 -19.01
C GLY A 267 -12.65 16.39 -19.58
N ASN A 268 -12.63 17.71 -19.41
CA ASN A 268 -13.72 18.63 -19.74
C ASN A 268 -13.61 19.15 -21.18
#